data_AF-A0A927YU34-F1
#
_entry.id   AF-A0A927YU34-F1
#
_cell.length_a   1.000
_cell.length_b   1.000
_cell.length_c   1.000
_cell.angle_alpha   90.00
_cell.angle_beta   90.00
_cell.angle_gamma   90.00
#
_symmetry.space_group_name_H-M   'P 1'
#
loop_
_entity.id
_entity.type
_entity.pdbx_description
1 polymer ?
#
loop_
_entity_poly.entity_id
_entity_poly.type
_entity_poly.pdbx_seq_one_letter_code
_entity_poly.pdbx_strand_id
1 'polypeptide(L)'
;MNNIIIRQENKEDYYDTELMTMRAFWNLHGPGCNEHYLVHRLRGVKEYLPELSRVAELDGKIVGAIFYSKAKVVDGNTEHEILTFGPLCVEPTCSSMGIGTILLEETIQLATNAGYKGIVICGEPDYYPKHGFKTCDNFGIVHPELGNFDAFMAYPLNEGFDDIHGSFYEAEIFEQCEDEEKVKEFTEKFPYYKPLKLSCQWLHKERLGRISEVQKNSYKVRFWDKDLPAKLKGSFYEMDAENLPVVGDYVTFRHNPIGESIILSVCERQSFLQRPDQAKTGVMQYMVANVDYTFIVTSLNEDYSYNRIARYVSAVIQGGSIPVVILTKSDLCNNVGRYISEVETVSDKIRVHAISALYDIGIEDLKEYFVPGKTICLIGSSGVGKSTLINAFVGEKLMKTKEIRAYDSTGRHTTTHRQLIELENGVSIIDTPGMREIGMANMEDGIDTTFSDIIQLEKCCRFNDCMHETEPGCAIKAAIESGELVMERYILYKNLGAENTRNYAKKKMISKWKNEKRRKK
;
A
#
# COMPACT_ATOMS: atom_id res chain seq x y z
N MET A 1 14.18 -30.27 -7.14
CA MET A 1 13.08 -29.76 -6.28
C MET A 1 12.97 -30.66 -5.05
N ASN A 2 14.07 -30.88 -4.32
CA ASN A 2 14.24 -32.12 -3.53
C ASN A 2 14.17 -31.91 -2.00
N ASN A 3 13.33 -31.00 -1.50
CA ASN A 3 13.21 -30.85 -0.04
C ASN A 3 11.80 -30.43 0.44
N ILE A 4 10.76 -30.71 -0.33
CA ILE A 4 9.38 -30.54 0.14
C ILE A 4 9.01 -31.77 0.97
N ILE A 5 8.65 -31.56 2.23
CA ILE A 5 8.17 -32.60 3.15
C ILE A 5 6.67 -32.39 3.34
N ILE A 6 5.89 -33.44 3.07
CA ILE A 6 4.46 -33.45 3.37
C ILE A 6 4.25 -34.21 4.68
N ARG A 7 3.59 -33.57 5.64
CA ARG A 7 3.35 -34.15 6.97
C ARG A 7 2.08 -33.62 7.60
N GLN A 8 1.64 -34.27 8.68
CA GLN A 8 0.61 -33.70 9.55
C GLN A 8 1.12 -32.42 10.21
N GLU A 9 0.18 -31.51 10.47
CA GLU A 9 0.42 -30.28 11.20
C GLU A 9 0.55 -30.58 12.70
N ASN A 10 1.53 -29.96 13.35
CA ASN A 10 1.69 -29.96 14.80
C ASN A 10 1.31 -28.58 15.36
N LYS A 11 1.05 -28.51 16.67
CA LYS A 11 0.68 -27.23 17.34
C LYS A 11 1.72 -26.12 17.19
N GLU A 12 2.99 -26.49 17.05
CA GLU A 12 4.09 -25.53 16.84
C GLU A 12 4.01 -24.85 15.47
N ASP A 13 3.36 -25.49 14.48
CA ASP A 13 3.21 -24.94 13.13
C ASP A 13 2.06 -23.93 13.03
N TYR A 14 1.14 -23.89 14.00
CA TYR A 14 -0.15 -23.21 13.84
C TYR A 14 -0.02 -21.74 13.42
N TYR A 15 0.90 -21.01 14.06
CA TYR A 15 1.14 -19.61 13.72
C TYR A 15 1.67 -19.45 12.29
N ASP A 16 2.64 -20.26 11.89
CA ASP A 16 3.26 -20.18 10.56
C ASP A 16 2.27 -20.60 9.47
N THR A 17 1.45 -21.62 9.74
CA THR A 17 0.38 -22.03 8.82
C THR A 17 -0.69 -20.96 8.69
N GLU A 18 -1.17 -20.38 9.80
CA GLU A 18 -2.16 -19.30 9.78
C GLU A 18 -1.63 -18.05 9.05
N LEU A 19 -0.36 -17.68 9.28
CA LEU A 19 0.30 -16.58 8.56
C LEU A 19 0.42 -16.87 7.06
N MET A 20 0.82 -18.09 6.68
CA MET A 20 0.91 -18.51 5.28
C MET A 20 -0.47 -18.51 4.61
N THR A 21 -1.51 -19.01 5.30
CA THR A 21 -2.90 -18.95 4.82
C THR A 21 -3.35 -17.51 4.64
N MET A 22 -3.10 -16.63 5.60
CA MET A 22 -3.41 -15.20 5.48
C MET A 22 -2.76 -14.62 4.22
N ARG A 23 -1.46 -14.88 4.02
CA ARG A 23 -0.72 -14.43 2.83
C ARG A 23 -1.30 -14.99 1.52
N ALA A 24 -1.73 -16.24 1.50
CA ALA A 24 -2.27 -16.90 0.31
C ALA A 24 -3.58 -16.25 -0.18
N PHE A 25 -4.43 -15.75 0.72
CA PHE A 25 -5.75 -15.20 0.40
C PHE A 25 -5.86 -13.68 0.55
N TRP A 26 -4.88 -13.00 1.13
CA TRP A 26 -4.95 -11.55 1.34
C TRP A 26 -5.16 -10.78 0.04
N ASN A 27 -6.24 -10.00 -0.04
CA ASN A 27 -6.64 -9.26 -1.24
C ASN A 27 -7.00 -10.13 -2.46
N LEU A 28 -7.18 -11.45 -2.30
CA LEU A 28 -7.47 -12.37 -3.42
C LEU A 28 -8.93 -12.33 -3.87
N HIS A 29 -9.87 -12.26 -2.92
CA HIS A 29 -11.33 -12.27 -3.17
C HIS A 29 -12.03 -10.97 -2.73
N GLY A 30 -11.34 -10.13 -1.98
CA GLY A 30 -11.90 -8.98 -1.26
C GLY A 30 -10.78 -8.22 -0.54
N PRO A 31 -11.01 -7.02 0.01
CA PRO A 31 -9.99 -6.36 0.82
C PRO A 31 -9.70 -7.19 2.09
N GLY A 32 -8.45 -7.59 2.31
CA GLY A 32 -8.10 -8.50 3.41
C GLY A 32 -8.45 -9.96 3.09
N CYS A 33 -8.67 -10.78 4.12
CA CYS A 33 -9.10 -12.17 4.02
C CYS A 33 -9.59 -12.69 5.39
N ASN A 34 -10.24 -13.86 5.44
CA ASN A 34 -10.70 -14.50 6.69
C ASN A 34 -10.22 -15.96 6.84
N GLU A 35 -9.53 -16.50 5.84
CA GLU A 35 -9.17 -17.92 5.74
C GLU A 35 -8.20 -18.36 6.83
N HIS A 36 -7.33 -17.48 7.32
CA HIS A 36 -6.46 -17.76 8.47
C HIS A 36 -7.24 -17.89 9.78
N TYR A 37 -8.32 -17.11 9.94
CA TYR A 37 -9.23 -17.24 11.07
C TYR A 37 -10.06 -18.52 10.95
N LEU A 38 -10.52 -18.86 9.75
CA LEU A 38 -11.18 -20.14 9.47
C LEU A 38 -10.28 -21.32 9.86
N VAL A 39 -9.01 -21.33 9.40
CA VAL A 39 -8.03 -22.37 9.76
C VAL A 39 -7.88 -22.49 11.28
N HIS A 40 -7.76 -21.35 11.98
CA HIS A 40 -7.69 -21.34 13.43
C HIS A 40 -8.90 -22.02 14.10
N ARG A 41 -10.10 -21.65 13.66
CA ARG A 41 -11.37 -22.12 14.21
C ARG A 41 -11.66 -23.57 13.85
N LEU A 42 -11.28 -24.00 12.64
CA LEU A 42 -11.50 -25.33 12.12
C LEU A 42 -10.86 -26.40 13.02
N ARG A 43 -9.65 -26.14 13.55
CA ARG A 43 -8.97 -27.08 14.47
C ARG A 43 -9.75 -27.39 15.76
N GLY A 44 -10.74 -26.56 16.11
CA GLY A 44 -11.55 -26.69 17.31
C GLY A 44 -12.90 -27.39 17.11
N VAL A 45 -13.30 -27.72 15.88
CA VAL A 45 -14.61 -28.34 15.60
C VAL A 45 -14.50 -29.85 15.41
N LYS A 46 -15.59 -30.58 15.66
CA LYS A 46 -15.63 -32.06 15.59
C LYS A 46 -15.54 -32.59 14.15
N GLU A 47 -15.90 -31.76 13.18
CA GLU A 47 -15.88 -32.08 11.76
C GLU A 47 -14.46 -32.07 11.18
N TYR A 48 -13.50 -31.43 11.85
CA TYR A 48 -12.12 -31.33 11.36
C TYR A 48 -11.40 -32.69 11.39
N LEU A 49 -10.69 -32.99 10.30
CA LEU A 49 -10.00 -34.26 10.08
C LEU A 49 -8.47 -34.02 10.04
N PRO A 50 -7.79 -33.96 11.20
CA PRO A 50 -6.34 -33.75 11.27
C PRO A 50 -5.54 -34.89 10.62
N GLU A 51 -6.08 -36.10 10.59
CA GLU A 51 -5.44 -37.26 9.99
C GLU A 51 -5.35 -37.20 8.46
N LEU A 52 -6.25 -36.45 7.82
CA LEU A 52 -6.25 -36.17 6.37
C LEU A 52 -5.54 -34.85 6.04
N SER A 53 -5.64 -33.86 6.92
CA SER A 53 -5.03 -32.54 6.70
C SER A 53 -3.50 -32.60 6.65
N ARG A 54 -2.89 -31.82 5.76
CA ARG A 54 -1.43 -31.83 5.56
C ARG A 54 -0.87 -30.43 5.45
N VAL A 55 0.36 -30.27 5.93
CA VAL A 55 1.23 -29.13 5.64
C VAL A 55 2.37 -29.57 4.73
N ALA A 56 2.80 -28.65 3.87
CA ALA A 56 4.01 -28.76 3.07
C ALA A 56 5.09 -27.88 3.69
N GLU A 57 6.22 -28.49 4.03
CA GLU A 57 7.38 -27.82 4.58
C GLU A 57 8.50 -27.78 3.53
N LEU A 58 9.14 -26.62 3.37
CA LEU A 58 10.30 -26.43 2.51
C LEU A 58 11.38 -25.68 3.31
N ASP A 59 12.53 -26.31 3.49
CA ASP A 59 13.68 -25.76 4.23
C ASP A 59 13.31 -25.25 5.63
N GLY A 60 12.49 -26.03 6.36
CA GLY A 60 12.05 -25.70 7.72
C GLY A 60 10.93 -24.67 7.81
N LYS A 61 10.32 -24.27 6.68
CA LYS A 61 9.22 -23.30 6.63
C LYS A 61 7.96 -23.94 6.07
N ILE A 62 6.81 -23.64 6.67
CA ILE A 62 5.51 -23.99 6.11
C ILE A 62 5.27 -23.17 4.84
N VAL A 63 5.07 -23.85 3.72
CA VAL A 63 4.88 -23.25 2.38
C VAL A 63 3.57 -23.66 1.71
N GLY A 64 2.78 -24.52 2.34
CA GLY A 64 1.44 -24.85 1.90
C GLY A 64 0.70 -25.68 2.92
N ALA A 65 -0.63 -25.72 2.82
CA ALA A 65 -1.47 -26.53 3.67
C ALA A 65 -2.79 -26.87 2.98
N ILE A 66 -3.38 -27.98 3.37
CA ILE A 66 -4.73 -28.39 2.98
C ILE A 66 -5.47 -28.93 4.21
N PHE A 67 -6.67 -28.43 4.43
CA PHE A 67 -7.47 -28.73 5.62
C PHE A 67 -8.75 -29.45 5.24
N TYR A 68 -8.95 -30.66 5.76
CA TYR A 68 -10.14 -31.47 5.51
C TYR A 68 -11.12 -31.37 6.67
N SER A 69 -12.40 -31.39 6.33
CA SER A 69 -13.48 -31.55 7.29
C SER A 69 -14.60 -32.41 6.71
N LYS A 70 -15.39 -33.00 7.60
CA LYS A 70 -16.63 -33.68 7.23
C LYS A 70 -17.64 -32.67 6.70
N ALA A 71 -18.34 -33.07 5.66
CA ALA A 71 -19.50 -32.41 5.10
C ALA A 71 -20.60 -33.47 4.85
N LYS A 72 -21.76 -33.03 4.39
CA LYS A 72 -22.85 -33.93 4.08
C LYS A 72 -23.58 -33.56 2.80
N VAL A 73 -24.14 -34.58 2.16
CA VAL A 73 -25.16 -34.41 1.12
C VAL A 73 -26.45 -35.00 1.66
N VAL A 74 -27.53 -34.24 1.59
CA VAL A 74 -28.85 -34.63 2.10
C VAL A 74 -29.81 -34.81 0.93
N ASP A 75 -30.36 -36.01 0.80
CA ASP A 75 -31.44 -36.34 -0.14
C ASP A 75 -32.68 -36.82 0.63
N GLY A 76 -33.66 -35.94 0.77
CA GLY A 76 -34.86 -36.17 1.57
C GLY A 76 -34.51 -36.48 3.04
N ASN A 77 -34.67 -37.76 3.44
CA ASN A 77 -34.36 -38.24 4.79
C ASN A 77 -33.00 -38.96 4.88
N THR A 78 -32.27 -39.08 3.77
CA THR A 78 -30.98 -39.76 3.70
C THR A 78 -29.86 -38.73 3.84
N GLU A 79 -28.94 -38.98 4.77
CA GLU A 79 -27.73 -38.18 4.96
C GLU A 79 -26.50 -39.00 4.56
N HIS A 80 -25.74 -38.48 3.60
CA HIS A 80 -24.48 -39.06 3.15
C HIS A 80 -23.32 -38.24 3.70
N GLU A 81 -22.52 -38.83 4.59
CA GLU A 81 -21.24 -38.24 5.01
C GLU A 81 -20.26 -38.26 3.84
N ILE A 82 -19.69 -37.09 3.54
CA ILE A 82 -18.67 -36.89 2.51
C ILE A 82 -17.57 -35.97 3.06
N LEU A 83 -16.54 -35.72 2.25
CA LEU A 83 -15.49 -34.78 2.58
C LEU A 83 -15.70 -33.43 1.90
N THR A 84 -15.26 -32.38 2.55
CA THR A 84 -14.85 -31.12 1.93
C THR A 84 -13.42 -30.81 2.36
N PHE A 85 -12.74 -29.93 1.63
CA PHE A 85 -11.51 -29.34 2.11
C PHE A 85 -11.48 -27.85 1.80
N GLY A 86 -10.88 -27.09 2.70
CA GLY A 86 -10.81 -25.66 2.59
C GLY A 86 -10.16 -25.05 3.83
N PRO A 87 -9.12 -24.21 3.68
CA PRO A 87 -8.46 -23.85 2.43
C PRO A 87 -7.41 -24.88 1.95
N LEU A 88 -7.19 -24.97 0.64
CA LEU A 88 -5.91 -25.39 0.05
C LEU A 88 -5.10 -24.11 -0.22
N CYS A 89 -4.01 -23.90 0.50
CA CYS A 89 -3.18 -22.70 0.40
C CYS A 89 -1.73 -23.02 0.10
N VAL A 90 -1.08 -22.11 -0.64
CA VAL A 90 0.35 -22.16 -0.95
C VAL A 90 0.91 -20.77 -0.73
N GLU A 91 2.06 -20.71 -0.07
CA GLU A 91 2.82 -19.48 0.14
C GLU A 91 3.00 -18.74 -1.20
N PRO A 92 2.51 -17.49 -1.35
CA PRO A 92 2.53 -16.79 -2.63
C PRO A 92 3.92 -16.67 -3.27
N THR A 93 4.98 -16.59 -2.46
CA THR A 93 6.36 -16.55 -2.97
C THR A 93 6.89 -17.90 -3.47
N CYS A 94 6.19 -18.99 -3.18
CA CYS A 94 6.44 -20.36 -3.65
C CYS A 94 5.40 -20.80 -4.69
N SER A 95 4.57 -19.88 -5.22
CA SER A 95 3.57 -20.21 -6.23
C SER A 95 4.21 -20.83 -7.48
N SER A 96 3.51 -21.76 -8.12
CA SER A 96 3.97 -22.48 -9.33
C SER A 96 5.11 -23.49 -9.10
N MET A 97 5.42 -23.85 -7.84
CA MET A 97 6.33 -24.95 -7.50
C MET A 97 5.65 -26.33 -7.41
N GLY A 98 4.36 -26.43 -7.74
CA GLY A 98 3.59 -27.68 -7.67
C GLY A 98 3.15 -28.11 -6.27
N ILE A 99 3.43 -27.31 -5.23
CA ILE A 99 3.10 -27.62 -3.82
C ILE A 99 1.63 -27.99 -3.63
N GLY A 100 0.71 -27.19 -4.20
CA GLY A 100 -0.73 -27.44 -4.06
C GLY A 100 -1.15 -28.78 -4.69
N THR A 101 -0.55 -29.15 -5.82
CA THR A 101 -0.80 -30.44 -6.48
C THR A 101 -0.28 -31.60 -5.62
N ILE A 102 0.93 -31.47 -5.06
CA ILE A 102 1.50 -32.51 -4.18
C ILE A 102 0.60 -32.72 -2.94
N LEU A 103 0.13 -31.64 -2.31
CA LEU A 103 -0.79 -31.70 -1.17
C LEU A 103 -2.11 -32.36 -1.55
N LEU A 104 -2.68 -31.98 -2.69
CA LEU A 104 -3.96 -32.52 -3.17
C LEU A 104 -3.86 -34.01 -3.48
N GLU A 105 -2.83 -34.45 -4.21
CA GLU A 105 -2.61 -35.86 -4.57
C GLU A 105 -2.40 -36.74 -3.32
N GLU A 106 -1.55 -36.30 -2.38
CA GLU A 106 -1.31 -37.02 -1.12
C GLU A 106 -2.61 -37.19 -0.32
N THR A 107 -3.39 -36.11 -0.20
CA THR A 107 -4.60 -36.13 0.64
C THR A 107 -5.78 -36.85 0.01
N ILE A 108 -5.92 -36.81 -1.33
CA ILE A 108 -6.88 -37.68 -2.04
C ILE A 108 -6.55 -39.15 -1.78
N GLN A 109 -5.28 -39.55 -1.87
CA GLN A 109 -4.89 -40.93 -1.61
C GLN A 109 -5.20 -41.35 -0.17
N LEU A 110 -4.96 -40.47 0.81
CA LEU A 110 -5.30 -40.71 2.22
C LEU A 110 -6.81 -40.84 2.43
N ALA A 111 -7.61 -39.97 1.80
CA ALA A 111 -9.06 -40.02 1.87
C ALA A 111 -9.63 -41.30 1.26
N THR A 112 -9.11 -41.73 0.10
CA THR A 112 -9.46 -43.00 -0.53
C THR A 112 -9.12 -44.18 0.37
N ASN A 113 -7.93 -44.20 0.97
CA ASN A 113 -7.49 -45.27 1.87
C ASN A 113 -8.32 -45.34 3.18
N ALA A 114 -8.83 -44.19 3.63
CA ALA A 114 -9.72 -44.10 4.78
C ALA A 114 -11.17 -44.53 4.47
N GLY A 115 -11.51 -44.79 3.19
CA GLY A 115 -12.81 -45.32 2.77
C GLY A 115 -13.90 -44.27 2.57
N TYR A 116 -13.54 -42.98 2.51
CA TYR A 116 -14.51 -41.93 2.16
C TYR A 116 -14.99 -42.08 0.71
N LYS A 117 -16.25 -41.72 0.47
CA LYS A 117 -16.90 -41.93 -0.84
C LYS A 117 -16.55 -40.86 -1.86
N GLY A 118 -16.45 -39.60 -1.43
CA GLY A 118 -16.06 -38.51 -2.32
C GLY A 118 -15.82 -37.20 -1.59
N ILE A 119 -15.36 -36.23 -2.36
CA ILE A 119 -15.05 -34.88 -1.92
C ILE A 119 -15.94 -33.91 -2.69
N VAL A 120 -16.54 -32.93 -2.03
CA VAL A 120 -17.26 -31.81 -2.64
C VAL A 120 -16.63 -30.51 -2.15
N ILE A 121 -16.41 -29.55 -3.04
CA ILE A 121 -15.76 -28.26 -2.74
C ILE A 121 -16.39 -27.11 -3.52
N CYS A 122 -16.24 -25.90 -2.98
CA CYS A 122 -16.29 -24.65 -3.74
C CYS A 122 -14.84 -24.18 -3.99
N GLY A 123 -14.37 -24.19 -5.23
CA GLY A 123 -12.96 -23.95 -5.55
C GLY A 123 -12.70 -23.34 -6.92
N GLU A 124 -11.42 -23.07 -7.21
CA GLU A 124 -10.96 -22.42 -8.45
C GLU A 124 -11.32 -23.23 -9.73
N PRO A 125 -12.20 -22.71 -10.62
CA PRO A 125 -12.66 -23.39 -11.83
C PRO A 125 -11.56 -23.77 -12.81
N ASP A 126 -10.47 -23.00 -12.86
CA ASP A 126 -9.35 -23.26 -13.75
C ASP A 126 -8.34 -24.28 -13.18
N TYR A 127 -8.40 -24.59 -11.87
CA TYR A 127 -7.39 -25.40 -11.18
C TYR A 127 -7.85 -26.84 -10.98
N TYR A 128 -8.95 -27.05 -10.28
CA TYR A 128 -9.39 -28.38 -9.83
C TYR A 128 -9.79 -29.35 -10.96
N PRO A 129 -10.36 -28.91 -12.11
CA PRO A 129 -10.64 -29.82 -13.21
C PRO A 129 -9.40 -30.51 -13.79
N LYS A 130 -8.21 -29.89 -13.67
CA LYS A 130 -6.93 -30.50 -14.08
C LYS A 130 -6.55 -31.69 -13.20
N HIS A 131 -7.13 -31.78 -12.00
CA HIS A 131 -6.93 -32.85 -11.04
C HIS A 131 -8.08 -33.86 -11.02
N GLY A 132 -9.05 -33.75 -11.95
CA GLY A 132 -10.15 -34.71 -12.10
C GLY A 132 -11.45 -34.33 -11.39
N PHE A 133 -11.52 -33.16 -10.74
CA PHE A 133 -12.78 -32.63 -10.23
C PHE A 133 -13.73 -32.32 -11.39
N LYS A 134 -15.02 -32.53 -11.18
CA LYS A 134 -16.08 -32.18 -12.12
C LYS A 134 -17.14 -31.35 -11.42
N THR A 135 -17.84 -30.50 -12.14
CA THR A 135 -18.95 -29.71 -11.59
C THR A 135 -20.02 -30.63 -11.00
N CYS A 136 -20.62 -30.23 -9.88
CA CYS A 136 -21.52 -31.09 -9.09
C CYS A 136 -22.81 -31.52 -9.81
N ASP A 137 -23.19 -30.84 -10.88
CA ASP A 137 -24.30 -31.20 -11.75
C ASP A 137 -24.10 -32.57 -12.43
N ASN A 138 -22.85 -33.02 -12.58
CA ASN A 138 -22.52 -34.37 -13.05
C ASN A 138 -22.94 -35.48 -12.08
N PHE A 139 -23.24 -35.14 -10.83
CA PHE A 139 -23.52 -36.09 -9.75
C PHE A 139 -24.89 -35.87 -9.10
N GLY A 140 -25.69 -34.91 -9.59
CA GLY A 140 -26.97 -34.57 -8.97
C GLY A 140 -26.81 -33.96 -7.56
N ILE A 141 -25.67 -33.34 -7.28
CA ILE A 141 -25.42 -32.61 -6.03
C ILE A 141 -25.62 -31.11 -6.29
N VAL A 142 -26.37 -30.43 -5.42
CA VAL A 142 -26.73 -29.01 -5.58
C VAL A 142 -26.32 -28.20 -4.36
N HIS A 143 -25.84 -26.97 -4.56
CA HIS A 143 -25.68 -26.02 -3.47
C HIS A 143 -27.06 -25.50 -3.06
N PRO A 144 -27.42 -25.49 -1.77
CA PRO A 144 -28.76 -25.15 -1.31
C PRO A 144 -29.19 -23.73 -1.68
N GLU A 145 -28.25 -22.78 -1.64
CA GLU A 145 -28.52 -21.37 -1.94
C GLU A 145 -28.19 -20.96 -3.39
N LEU A 146 -27.02 -21.39 -3.90
CA LEU A 146 -26.46 -20.90 -5.15
C LEU A 146 -26.73 -21.81 -6.36
N GLY A 147 -27.28 -23.01 -6.16
CA GLY A 147 -27.41 -24.01 -7.21
C GLY A 147 -26.05 -24.52 -7.72
N ASN A 148 -25.96 -24.88 -8.99
CA ASN A 148 -24.70 -25.32 -9.61
C ASN A 148 -24.03 -24.16 -10.36
N PHE A 149 -22.73 -24.03 -10.16
CA PHE A 149 -21.85 -23.04 -10.79
C PHE A 149 -20.46 -23.63 -10.98
N ASP A 150 -19.63 -23.03 -11.83
CA ASP A 150 -18.36 -23.62 -12.27
C ASP A 150 -17.38 -23.95 -11.14
N ALA A 151 -17.41 -23.16 -10.05
CA ALA A 151 -16.58 -23.37 -8.87
C ALA A 151 -17.08 -24.49 -7.95
N PHE A 152 -18.34 -24.93 -8.08
CA PHE A 152 -18.93 -25.97 -7.24
C PHE A 152 -18.70 -27.36 -7.85
N MET A 153 -17.77 -28.10 -7.28
CA MET A 153 -17.20 -29.31 -7.89
C MET A 153 -17.11 -30.48 -6.92
N ALA A 154 -17.07 -31.69 -7.47
CA ALA A 154 -16.91 -32.94 -6.73
C ALA A 154 -15.84 -33.85 -7.35
N TYR A 155 -15.30 -34.72 -6.50
CA TYR A 155 -14.34 -35.75 -6.84
C TYR A 155 -14.77 -37.10 -6.23
N PRO A 156 -15.19 -38.09 -7.05
CA PRO A 156 -15.48 -39.44 -6.59
C PRO A 156 -14.20 -40.13 -6.11
N LEU A 157 -14.20 -40.69 -4.90
CA LEU A 157 -13.07 -41.47 -4.35
C LEU A 157 -13.26 -42.98 -4.55
N ASN A 158 -14.51 -43.44 -4.70
CA ASN A 158 -14.84 -44.82 -5.04
C ASN A 158 -16.23 -44.92 -5.71
N GLU A 159 -16.60 -46.12 -6.16
CA GLU A 159 -17.87 -46.40 -6.86
C GLU A 159 -19.11 -46.06 -6.01
N GLY A 160 -19.00 -46.05 -4.68
CA GLY A 160 -20.11 -45.71 -3.79
C GLY A 160 -20.49 -44.23 -3.81
N PHE A 161 -19.76 -43.38 -4.55
CA PHE A 161 -20.12 -41.98 -4.77
C PHE A 161 -21.26 -41.80 -5.77
N ASP A 162 -21.44 -42.73 -6.71
CA ASP A 162 -22.48 -42.64 -7.75
C ASP A 162 -23.90 -42.67 -7.16
N ASP A 163 -24.05 -43.21 -5.94
CA ASP A 163 -25.30 -43.23 -5.19
C ASP A 163 -25.57 -41.93 -4.39
N ILE A 164 -24.64 -40.96 -4.38
CA ILE A 164 -24.76 -39.73 -3.59
C ILE A 164 -25.32 -38.60 -4.46
N HIS A 165 -26.48 -38.10 -4.08
CA HIS A 165 -27.17 -36.97 -4.70
C HIS A 165 -27.86 -36.13 -3.61
N GLY A 166 -28.32 -34.94 -3.94
CA GLY A 166 -29.06 -34.05 -3.02
C GLY A 166 -28.36 -32.73 -2.72
N SER A 167 -28.72 -32.10 -1.61
CA SER A 167 -28.21 -30.78 -1.22
C SER A 167 -26.96 -30.89 -0.36
N PHE A 168 -25.92 -30.14 -0.72
CA PHE A 168 -24.64 -30.10 0.00
C PHE A 168 -24.68 -29.16 1.20
N TYR A 169 -24.10 -29.58 2.32
CA TYR A 169 -23.94 -28.77 3.53
C TYR A 169 -22.55 -28.97 4.12
N GLU A 170 -21.84 -27.86 4.35
CA GLU A 170 -20.56 -27.83 5.06
C GLU A 170 -20.77 -27.75 6.56
N ALA A 171 -19.67 -27.81 7.31
CA ALA A 171 -19.69 -27.53 8.74
C ALA A 171 -20.08 -26.05 8.98
N GLU A 172 -20.87 -25.78 10.02
CA GLU A 172 -21.33 -24.43 10.37
C GLU A 172 -20.18 -23.42 10.57
N ILE A 173 -18.96 -23.91 10.82
CA ILE A 173 -17.78 -23.07 11.02
C ILE A 173 -17.41 -22.22 9.80
N PHE A 174 -17.75 -22.67 8.58
CA PHE A 174 -17.48 -21.94 7.35
C PHE A 174 -18.30 -20.64 7.28
N GLU A 175 -19.56 -20.67 7.72
CA GLU A 175 -20.44 -19.48 7.83
C GLU A 175 -20.07 -18.61 9.04
N GLN A 176 -19.69 -19.22 10.17
CA GLN A 176 -19.38 -18.49 11.41
C GLN A 176 -18.07 -17.66 11.34
N CYS A 177 -17.25 -17.85 10.30
CA CYS A 177 -15.99 -17.13 10.12
C CYS A 177 -16.12 -15.85 9.26
N GLU A 178 -17.35 -15.40 8.99
CA GLU A 178 -17.63 -14.14 8.28
C GLU A 178 -17.75 -12.91 9.20
N ASP A 179 -17.65 -13.08 10.52
CA ASP A 179 -17.69 -11.98 11.50
C ASP A 179 -16.44 -11.09 11.40
N GLU A 180 -16.59 -9.93 10.75
CA GLU A 180 -15.49 -8.99 10.45
C GLU A 180 -14.75 -8.50 11.70
N GLU A 181 -15.44 -8.31 12.84
CA GLU A 181 -14.79 -7.82 14.07
C GLU A 181 -13.87 -8.88 14.65
N LYS A 182 -14.33 -10.14 14.70
CA LYS A 182 -13.52 -11.26 15.18
C LYS A 182 -12.34 -11.56 14.26
N VAL A 183 -12.55 -11.48 12.94
CA VAL A 183 -11.47 -11.64 11.95
C VAL A 183 -10.42 -10.55 12.16
N LYS A 184 -10.84 -9.30 12.35
CA LYS A 184 -9.93 -8.18 12.61
C LYS A 184 -9.12 -8.38 13.90
N GLU A 185 -9.77 -8.70 15.01
CA GLU A 185 -9.10 -8.96 16.30
C GLU A 185 -8.09 -10.11 16.17
N PHE A 186 -8.46 -11.19 15.48
CA PHE A 186 -7.55 -12.31 15.26
C PHE A 186 -6.36 -11.93 14.38
N THR A 187 -6.58 -11.08 13.38
CA THR A 187 -5.56 -10.62 12.42
C THR A 187 -4.48 -9.77 13.09
N GLU A 188 -4.76 -9.09 14.21
CA GLU A 188 -3.78 -8.27 14.95
C GLU A 188 -2.58 -9.06 15.49
N LYS A 189 -2.67 -10.40 15.52
CA LYS A 189 -1.57 -11.29 15.91
C LYS A 189 -0.50 -11.43 14.83
N PHE A 190 -0.79 -11.04 13.60
CA PHE A 190 0.08 -11.22 12.44
C PHE A 190 0.69 -9.88 12.00
N PRO A 191 1.75 -9.90 11.18
CA PRO A 191 2.25 -8.68 10.55
C PRO A 191 1.14 -7.94 9.81
N TYR A 192 1.09 -6.62 10.01
CA TYR A 192 0.05 -5.80 9.39
C TYR A 192 0.25 -5.73 7.87
N TYR A 193 -0.81 -6.06 7.13
CA TYR A 193 -0.90 -5.82 5.69
C TYR A 193 -2.10 -4.92 5.41
N LYS A 194 -1.95 -3.94 4.52
CA LYS A 194 -3.05 -3.01 4.20
C LYS A 194 -4.10 -3.75 3.35
N PRO A 195 -5.39 -3.83 3.78
CA PRO A 195 -6.47 -4.25 2.90
C PRO A 195 -6.63 -3.26 1.75
N LEU A 196 -6.79 -3.75 0.52
CA LEU A 196 -6.88 -2.91 -0.67
C LEU A 196 -8.13 -3.25 -1.46
N LYS A 197 -8.89 -2.21 -1.81
CA LYS A 197 -10.00 -2.32 -2.75
C LYS A 197 -9.46 -2.14 -4.16
N LEU A 198 -9.47 -3.22 -4.93
CA LEU A 198 -8.96 -3.23 -6.31
C LEU A 198 -10.12 -3.11 -7.29
N SER A 199 -9.88 -2.47 -8.44
CA SER A 199 -10.88 -2.38 -9.52
C SER A 199 -11.16 -3.74 -10.16
N CYS A 200 -10.18 -4.63 -10.16
CA CYS A 200 -10.33 -6.05 -10.45
C CYS A 200 -9.95 -6.86 -9.21
N GLN A 201 -10.91 -7.56 -8.61
CA GLN A 201 -10.75 -8.19 -7.31
C GLN A 201 -10.41 -9.69 -7.39
N TRP A 202 -9.94 -10.16 -8.56
CA TRP A 202 -9.71 -11.58 -8.85
C TRP A 202 -8.27 -11.79 -9.34
N LEU A 203 -7.33 -11.92 -8.40
CA LEU A 203 -5.88 -12.01 -8.68
C LEU A 203 -5.39 -13.47 -8.84
N HIS A 204 -6.05 -14.28 -9.66
CA HIS A 204 -5.71 -15.72 -9.77
C HIS A 204 -4.31 -15.96 -10.36
N LYS A 205 -4.03 -15.35 -11.52
CA LYS A 205 -2.74 -15.44 -12.23
C LYS A 205 -1.80 -14.28 -11.92
N GLU A 206 -2.36 -13.18 -11.43
CA GLU A 206 -1.63 -11.97 -11.11
C GLU A 206 -1.31 -11.94 -9.61
N ARG A 207 -0.37 -11.10 -9.23
CA ARG A 207 -0.03 -10.86 -7.83
C ARG A 207 -0.10 -9.38 -7.58
N LEU A 208 -0.43 -9.03 -6.34
CA LEU A 208 -0.37 -7.65 -5.88
C LEU A 208 0.99 -7.38 -5.27
N GLY A 209 1.59 -6.27 -5.67
CA GLY A 209 2.84 -5.80 -5.09
C GLY A 209 2.85 -4.29 -4.98
N ARG A 210 3.90 -3.76 -4.36
CA ARG A 210 4.07 -2.31 -4.21
C ARG A 210 5.42 -1.88 -4.79
N ILE A 211 5.46 -0.82 -5.58
CA ILE A 211 6.71 -0.32 -6.14
C ILE A 211 7.58 0.21 -5.02
N SER A 212 8.70 -0.46 -4.76
CA SER A 212 9.67 -0.08 -3.73
C SER A 212 10.82 0.76 -4.27
N GLU A 213 11.15 0.62 -5.54
CA GLU A 213 12.24 1.34 -6.17
C GLU A 213 11.99 1.55 -7.66
N VAL A 214 12.39 2.71 -8.19
CA VAL A 214 12.34 3.04 -9.61
C VAL A 214 13.70 3.56 -10.06
N GLN A 215 14.28 2.93 -11.09
CA GLN A 215 15.53 3.33 -11.73
C GLN A 215 15.39 3.31 -13.26
N LYS A 216 15.08 4.47 -13.86
CA LYS A 216 14.82 4.61 -15.31
C LYS A 216 13.73 3.63 -15.77
N ASN A 217 14.10 2.54 -16.45
CA ASN A 217 13.17 1.52 -16.95
C ASN A 217 13.19 0.23 -16.11
N SER A 218 13.93 0.20 -15.00
CA SER A 218 13.98 -0.91 -14.06
C SER A 218 13.21 -0.56 -12.79
N TYR A 219 12.45 -1.54 -12.28
CA TYR A 219 11.59 -1.41 -11.12
C TYR A 219 11.93 -2.48 -10.11
N LYS A 220 11.68 -2.20 -8.83
CA LYS A 220 11.52 -3.25 -7.83
C LYS A 220 10.09 -3.23 -7.30
N VAL A 221 9.50 -4.42 -7.26
CA VAL A 221 8.19 -4.66 -6.67
C VAL A 221 8.41 -5.37 -5.35
N ARG A 222 8.01 -4.72 -4.26
CA ARG A 222 7.89 -5.34 -2.96
C ARG A 222 6.71 -6.30 -2.99
N PHE A 223 7.02 -7.58 -2.84
CA PHE A 223 6.08 -8.68 -2.75
C PHE A 223 6.32 -9.38 -1.42
N TRP A 224 5.44 -9.08 -0.45
CA TRP A 224 5.64 -9.44 0.96
C TRP A 224 6.97 -8.90 1.49
N ASP A 225 7.81 -9.78 2.01
CA ASP A 225 9.14 -9.50 2.55
C ASP A 225 10.24 -9.39 1.48
N LYS A 226 9.93 -9.60 0.20
CA LYS A 226 10.91 -9.64 -0.90
C LYS A 226 10.81 -8.42 -1.81
N ASP A 227 11.95 -7.87 -2.21
CA ASP A 227 12.02 -6.88 -3.30
C ASP A 227 12.42 -7.59 -4.60
N LEU A 228 11.46 -7.75 -5.51
CA LEU A 228 11.63 -8.48 -6.75
C LEU A 228 11.99 -7.54 -7.90
N PRO A 229 13.00 -7.85 -8.73
CA PRO A 229 13.28 -7.08 -9.95
C PRO A 229 12.10 -7.22 -10.92
N ALA A 230 11.70 -6.11 -11.53
CA ALA A 230 10.57 -6.06 -12.43
C ALA A 230 10.76 -5.06 -13.58
N LYS A 231 10.00 -5.30 -14.64
CA LYS A 231 9.90 -4.41 -15.80
C LYS A 231 8.44 -4.20 -16.21
N LEU A 232 8.22 -3.19 -17.02
CA LEU A 232 6.91 -2.86 -17.56
C LEU A 232 6.50 -3.83 -18.68
N LYS A 233 5.21 -4.18 -18.71
CA LYS A 233 4.57 -4.76 -19.90
C LYS A 233 4.64 -3.77 -21.07
N GLY A 234 4.75 -4.28 -22.30
CA GLY A 234 4.93 -3.46 -23.51
C GLY A 234 3.89 -2.33 -23.69
N SER A 235 2.65 -2.53 -23.24
CA SER A 235 1.58 -1.54 -23.34
C SER A 235 1.86 -0.24 -22.57
N PHE A 236 2.75 -0.24 -21.57
CA PHE A 236 3.12 0.98 -20.85
C PHE A 236 3.91 1.97 -21.72
N TYR A 237 4.61 1.51 -22.76
CA TYR A 237 5.43 2.41 -23.60
C TYR A 237 4.60 3.32 -24.51
N GLU A 238 3.31 3.03 -24.65
CA GLU A 238 2.34 3.84 -25.41
C GLU A 238 1.51 4.76 -24.49
N MET A 239 1.69 4.65 -23.16
CA MET A 239 0.95 5.43 -22.18
C MET A 239 1.63 6.75 -21.85
N ASP A 240 0.84 7.73 -21.43
CA ASP A 240 1.36 8.99 -20.89
C ASP A 240 2.21 8.74 -19.63
N ALA A 241 3.18 9.64 -19.41
CA ALA A 241 4.12 9.56 -18.28
C ALA A 241 3.41 9.51 -16.91
N GLU A 242 2.19 10.02 -16.84
CA GLU A 242 1.33 10.02 -15.66
C GLU A 242 0.86 8.61 -15.25
N ASN A 243 0.73 7.71 -16.23
CA ASN A 243 0.29 6.33 -16.02
C ASN A 243 1.46 5.38 -15.72
N LEU A 244 2.70 5.87 -15.74
CA LEU A 244 3.87 5.08 -15.39
C LEU A 244 3.93 4.88 -13.87
N PRO A 245 4.33 3.69 -13.39
CA PRO A 245 4.44 3.42 -11.97
C PRO A 245 5.52 4.26 -11.29
N VAL A 246 5.22 4.74 -10.09
CA VAL A 246 6.14 5.47 -9.21
C VAL A 246 6.27 4.76 -7.86
N VAL A 247 7.29 5.13 -7.08
CA VAL A 247 7.48 4.55 -5.74
C VAL A 247 6.23 4.75 -4.89
N GLY A 248 5.77 3.67 -4.26
CA GLY A 248 4.55 3.63 -3.46
C GLY A 248 3.29 3.19 -4.21
N ASP A 249 3.30 3.12 -5.54
CA ASP A 249 2.20 2.56 -6.32
C ASP A 249 1.96 1.09 -5.97
N TYR A 250 0.69 0.72 -5.83
CA TYR A 250 0.29 -0.69 -5.86
C TYR A 250 0.15 -1.12 -7.32
N VAL A 251 0.63 -2.32 -7.64
CA VAL A 251 0.64 -2.84 -9.02
C VAL A 251 0.19 -4.29 -9.03
N THR A 252 -0.52 -4.66 -10.09
CA THR A 252 -0.65 -6.08 -10.44
C THR A 252 0.54 -6.50 -11.28
N PHE A 253 1.10 -7.67 -11.00
CA PHE A 253 2.26 -8.17 -11.71
C PHE A 253 2.23 -9.68 -11.87
N ARG A 254 2.97 -10.18 -12.87
CA ARG A 254 3.25 -11.61 -13.01
C ARG A 254 4.58 -11.92 -12.37
N HIS A 255 4.56 -12.73 -11.31
CA HIS A 255 5.75 -13.17 -10.62
C HIS A 255 6.58 -14.11 -11.50
N ASN A 256 7.88 -13.85 -11.61
CA ASN A 256 8.84 -14.71 -12.28
C ASN A 256 9.99 -15.06 -11.31
N PRO A 257 10.04 -16.29 -10.76
CA PRO A 257 11.01 -16.64 -9.73
C PRO A 257 12.46 -16.75 -10.23
N ILE A 258 12.67 -16.85 -11.55
CA ILE A 258 13.99 -17.04 -12.17
C ILE A 258 14.53 -15.79 -12.88
N GLY A 259 13.82 -14.65 -12.81
CA GLY A 259 14.22 -13.44 -13.52
C GLY A 259 13.37 -12.23 -13.17
N GLU A 260 13.24 -11.31 -14.13
CA GLU A 260 12.40 -10.12 -13.94
C GLU A 260 10.92 -10.50 -13.97
N SER A 261 10.20 -10.03 -12.95
CA SER A 261 8.74 -10.02 -12.94
C SER A 261 8.19 -8.97 -13.92
N ILE A 262 6.94 -9.12 -14.34
CA ILE A 262 6.32 -8.21 -15.31
C ILE A 262 5.18 -7.44 -14.65
N ILE A 263 5.30 -6.12 -14.57
CA ILE A 263 4.24 -5.22 -14.10
C ILE A 263 3.16 -5.14 -15.19
N LEU A 264 1.93 -5.46 -14.83
CA LEU A 264 0.80 -5.58 -15.74
C LEU A 264 -0.07 -4.31 -15.71
N SER A 265 -0.32 -3.75 -14.53
CA SER A 265 -1.13 -2.55 -14.33
C SER A 265 -0.72 -1.79 -13.06
N VAL A 266 -1.08 -0.50 -13.01
CA VAL A 266 -0.99 0.34 -11.81
C VAL A 266 -2.39 0.46 -11.22
N CYS A 267 -2.53 0.16 -9.92
CA CYS A 267 -3.79 0.32 -9.21
C CYS A 267 -4.10 1.81 -9.01
N GLU A 268 -5.37 2.13 -8.77
CA GLU A 268 -5.81 3.51 -8.53
C GLU A 268 -5.05 4.16 -7.36
N ARG A 269 -4.50 5.35 -7.61
CA ARG A 269 -3.74 6.13 -6.63
C ARG A 269 -4.70 6.83 -5.68
N GLN A 270 -4.56 6.59 -4.39
CA GLN A 270 -5.32 7.31 -3.36
C GLN A 270 -4.72 8.69 -3.06
N SER A 271 -3.41 8.84 -3.29
CA SER A 271 -2.69 10.09 -3.16
C SER A 271 -1.41 10.04 -3.97
N PHE A 272 -0.81 11.19 -4.23
CA PHE A 272 0.43 11.32 -4.96
C PHE A 272 1.16 12.62 -4.64
N LEU A 273 2.43 12.69 -5.00
CA LEU A 273 3.14 13.97 -5.12
C LEU A 273 3.62 14.12 -6.55
N GLN A 274 3.45 15.30 -7.11
CA GLN A 274 3.93 15.65 -8.44
C GLN A 274 4.89 16.84 -8.39
N ARG A 275 5.64 17.02 -9.48
CA ARG A 275 6.40 18.23 -9.74
C ARG A 275 6.32 18.60 -11.23
N PRO A 276 6.54 19.86 -11.59
CA PRO A 276 6.77 20.24 -12.99
C PRO A 276 7.97 19.48 -13.57
N ASP A 277 7.82 18.93 -14.76
CA ASP A 277 8.91 18.35 -15.54
C ASP A 277 9.87 19.47 -15.97
N GLN A 278 11.16 19.29 -15.68
CA GLN A 278 12.18 20.27 -16.04
C GLN A 278 12.52 20.26 -17.53
N ALA A 279 12.27 19.14 -18.22
CA ALA A 279 12.53 18.98 -19.63
C ALA A 279 11.33 19.39 -20.50
N LYS A 280 10.11 19.36 -19.95
CA LYS A 280 8.86 19.67 -20.66
C LYS A 280 8.03 20.69 -19.88
N THR A 281 8.06 21.94 -20.33
CA THR A 281 7.25 23.02 -19.73
C THR A 281 5.76 22.66 -19.74
N GLY A 282 5.13 22.73 -18.57
CA GLY A 282 3.69 22.49 -18.40
C GLY A 282 3.29 21.02 -18.21
N VAL A 283 4.23 20.08 -18.22
CA VAL A 283 3.95 18.66 -17.91
C VAL A 283 4.23 18.40 -16.44
N MET A 284 3.32 17.72 -15.75
CA MET A 284 3.52 17.29 -14.37
C MET A 284 4.04 15.86 -14.33
N GLN A 285 5.04 15.63 -13.48
CA GLN A 285 5.65 14.32 -13.26
C GLN A 285 5.28 13.81 -11.88
N TYR A 286 4.65 12.64 -11.82
CA TYR A 286 4.42 11.91 -10.57
C TYR A 286 5.77 11.45 -9.96
N MET A 287 5.87 11.59 -8.65
CA MET A 287 7.12 11.36 -7.92
C MET A 287 7.02 10.16 -6.99
N VAL A 288 5.92 10.11 -6.26
CA VAL A 288 5.53 9.06 -5.30
C VAL A 288 4.01 8.97 -5.26
N ALA A 289 3.49 7.84 -4.82
CA ALA A 289 2.05 7.58 -4.71
C ALA A 289 1.69 6.84 -3.41
N ASN A 290 0.40 6.87 -3.06
CA ASN A 290 -0.19 6.22 -1.89
C ASN A 290 0.54 6.59 -0.59
N VAL A 291 0.73 7.90 -0.40
CA VAL A 291 1.31 8.54 0.79
C VAL A 291 0.17 9.04 1.69
N ASP A 292 0.13 8.59 2.95
CA ASP A 292 -0.84 9.06 3.93
C ASP A 292 -0.42 10.42 4.52
N TYR A 293 0.86 10.55 4.89
CA TYR A 293 1.43 11.76 5.48
C TYR A 293 2.67 12.20 4.71
N THR A 294 2.73 13.49 4.38
CA THR A 294 3.95 14.09 3.83
C THR A 294 4.59 15.00 4.86
N PHE A 295 5.74 14.58 5.38
CA PHE A 295 6.55 15.32 6.32
C PHE A 295 7.36 16.39 5.58
N ILE A 296 7.00 17.65 5.78
CA ILE A 296 7.68 18.82 5.24
C ILE A 296 8.72 19.27 6.26
N VAL A 297 9.96 18.84 6.07
CA VAL A 297 11.05 19.05 7.02
C VAL A 297 11.84 20.31 6.68
N THR A 298 11.90 21.25 7.62
CA THR A 298 12.69 22.49 7.52
C THR A 298 13.34 22.80 8.86
N SER A 299 14.52 23.42 8.87
CA SER A 299 15.18 23.79 10.12
C SER A 299 14.90 25.24 10.52
N LEU A 300 14.72 25.50 11.82
CA LEU A 300 14.50 26.82 12.42
C LEU A 300 15.78 27.70 12.46
N ASN A 301 16.55 27.67 11.39
CA ASN A 301 17.72 28.49 11.16
C ASN A 301 17.55 29.26 9.83
N GLU A 302 18.64 29.56 9.13
CA GLU A 302 18.59 30.25 7.83
C GLU A 302 17.84 29.48 6.73
N ASP A 303 17.53 28.19 6.90
CA ASP A 303 16.70 27.43 5.95
C ASP A 303 15.20 27.73 6.05
N TYR A 304 14.74 28.32 7.17
CA TYR A 304 13.31 28.58 7.36
C TYR A 304 12.77 29.52 6.27
N SER A 305 11.77 29.04 5.54
CA SER A 305 11.11 29.81 4.49
C SER A 305 9.62 29.52 4.47
N TYR A 306 8.82 30.44 5.01
CA TYR A 306 7.37 30.36 4.99
C TYR A 306 6.81 30.11 3.59
N ASN A 307 7.26 30.89 2.59
CA ASN A 307 6.84 30.73 1.19
C ASN A 307 7.17 29.35 0.62
N ARG A 308 8.27 28.71 1.06
CA ARG A 308 8.61 27.34 0.65
C ARG A 308 7.70 26.31 1.32
N ILE A 309 7.43 26.47 2.61
CA ILE A 309 6.51 25.60 3.37
C ILE A 309 5.12 25.65 2.75
N ALA A 310 4.56 26.83 2.57
CA ALA A 310 3.23 27.02 1.98
C ALA A 310 3.13 26.40 0.58
N ARG A 311 4.17 26.56 -0.23
CA ARG A 311 4.28 25.91 -1.55
C ARG A 311 4.25 24.38 -1.48
N TYR A 312 4.98 23.78 -0.53
CA TYR A 312 4.95 22.33 -0.33
C TYR A 312 3.60 21.85 0.22
N VAL A 313 3.02 22.56 1.18
CA VAL A 313 1.68 22.26 1.71
C VAL A 313 0.65 22.25 0.57
N SER A 314 0.71 23.23 -0.32
CA SER A 314 -0.15 23.30 -1.52
C SER A 314 -0.09 22.03 -2.37
N ALA A 315 1.12 21.61 -2.73
CA ALA A 315 1.33 20.42 -3.57
C ALA A 315 0.88 19.13 -2.86
N VAL A 316 1.08 19.04 -1.55
CA VAL A 316 0.67 17.89 -0.73
C VAL A 316 -0.85 17.78 -0.64
N ILE A 317 -1.55 18.90 -0.39
CA ILE A 317 -3.01 18.94 -0.35
C ILE A 317 -3.61 18.60 -1.72
N GLN A 318 -3.05 19.14 -2.81
CA GLN A 318 -3.48 18.81 -4.16
C GLN A 318 -3.40 17.31 -4.45
N GLY A 319 -2.32 16.69 -3.97
CA GLY A 319 -2.06 15.28 -4.14
C GLY A 319 -2.81 14.37 -3.17
N GLY A 320 -3.69 14.89 -2.31
CA GLY A 320 -4.51 14.10 -1.39
C GLY A 320 -3.76 13.49 -0.19
N SER A 321 -2.51 13.90 0.06
CA SER A 321 -1.76 13.50 1.26
C SER A 321 -1.93 14.54 2.37
N ILE A 322 -1.76 14.15 3.64
CA ILE A 322 -1.87 15.06 4.78
C ILE A 322 -0.52 15.75 5.03
N PRO A 323 -0.43 17.09 4.95
CA PRO A 323 0.80 17.82 5.22
C PRO A 323 1.11 17.88 6.72
N VAL A 324 2.31 17.44 7.10
CA VAL A 324 2.84 17.56 8.47
C VAL A 324 4.15 18.34 8.41
N VAL A 325 4.18 19.56 8.94
CA VAL A 325 5.38 20.40 8.93
C VAL A 325 6.23 20.09 10.15
N ILE A 326 7.48 19.70 9.91
CA ILE A 326 8.45 19.38 10.94
C ILE A 326 9.52 20.48 10.98
N LEU A 327 9.45 21.30 12.02
CA LEU A 327 10.38 22.38 12.33
C LEU A 327 11.54 21.83 13.18
N THR A 328 12.64 21.46 12.53
CA THR A 328 13.80 20.86 13.22
C THR A 328 14.71 21.93 13.84
N LYS A 329 15.59 21.49 14.75
CA LYS A 329 16.56 22.34 15.47
C LYS A 329 15.88 23.42 16.32
N SER A 330 14.77 23.05 16.98
CA SER A 330 14.03 23.94 17.88
C SER A 330 14.89 24.49 19.02
N ASP A 331 15.95 23.79 19.39
CA ASP A 331 16.97 24.21 20.36
C ASP A 331 17.73 25.48 19.97
N LEU A 332 17.78 25.83 18.68
CA LEU A 332 18.43 27.04 18.18
C LEU A 332 17.48 28.24 18.09
N CYS A 333 16.21 28.08 18.49
CA CYS A 333 15.17 29.08 18.32
C CYS A 333 14.59 29.55 19.66
N ASN A 334 14.71 30.85 19.94
CA ASN A 334 14.19 31.45 21.18
C ASN A 334 12.66 31.53 21.25
N ASN A 335 11.96 31.50 20.11
CA ASN A 335 10.50 31.62 20.05
C ASN A 335 9.91 30.71 18.97
N VAL A 336 9.94 29.41 19.25
CA VAL A 336 9.38 28.36 18.40
C VAL A 336 7.88 28.57 18.16
N GLY A 337 7.13 28.99 19.19
CA GLY A 337 5.68 29.17 19.11
C GLY A 337 5.25 30.16 18.04
N ARG A 338 6.03 31.23 17.81
CA ARG A 338 5.78 32.16 16.71
C ARG A 338 5.79 31.45 15.34
N TYR A 339 6.75 30.57 15.10
CA TYR A 339 6.90 29.88 13.81
C TYR A 339 5.83 28.82 13.62
N ILE A 340 5.45 28.13 14.70
CA ILE A 340 4.30 27.21 14.68
C ILE A 340 3.04 27.96 14.26
N SER A 341 2.68 29.03 14.97
CA SER A 341 1.47 29.80 14.66
C SER A 341 1.52 30.44 13.27
N GLU A 342 2.70 30.89 12.80
CA GLU A 342 2.86 31.42 11.45
C GLU A 342 2.55 30.35 10.40
N VAL A 343 3.14 29.15 10.53
CA VAL A 343 2.91 28.04 9.60
C VAL A 343 1.46 27.55 9.65
N GLU A 344 0.85 27.44 10.83
CA GLU A 344 -0.56 27.05 11.02
C GLU A 344 -1.55 27.93 10.24
N THR A 345 -1.20 29.19 9.96
CA THR A 345 -2.05 30.07 9.13
C THR A 345 -2.18 29.63 7.67
N VAL A 346 -1.33 28.72 7.18
CA VAL A 346 -1.32 28.25 5.79
C VAL A 346 -2.59 27.47 5.47
N SER A 347 -3.06 26.59 6.38
CA SER A 347 -4.27 25.78 6.20
C SER A 347 -4.61 25.04 7.49
N ASP A 348 -5.90 24.94 7.82
CA ASP A 348 -6.39 24.16 8.97
C ASP A 348 -6.13 22.63 8.85
N LYS A 349 -5.72 22.16 7.67
CA LYS A 349 -5.40 20.74 7.42
C LYS A 349 -3.95 20.38 7.75
N ILE A 350 -3.12 21.35 8.12
CA ILE A 350 -1.71 21.08 8.44
C ILE A 350 -1.57 20.77 9.92
N ARG A 351 -0.57 19.96 10.25
CA ARG A 351 -0.08 19.80 11.62
C ARG A 351 1.36 20.29 11.68
N VAL A 352 1.75 20.95 12.76
CA VAL A 352 3.09 21.52 12.90
C VAL A 352 3.74 20.98 14.16
N HIS A 353 4.91 20.38 14.01
CA HIS A 353 5.71 19.86 15.11
C HIS A 353 7.06 20.55 15.13
N ALA A 354 7.49 21.01 16.30
CA ALA A 354 8.82 21.54 16.48
C ALA A 354 9.66 20.56 17.30
N ILE A 355 10.80 20.15 16.73
CA ILE A 355 11.60 19.06 17.30
C ILE A 355 13.07 19.43 17.41
N SER A 356 13.73 18.81 18.39
CA SER A 356 15.19 18.76 18.46
C SER A 356 15.64 17.32 18.63
N ALA A 357 16.17 16.73 17.56
CA ALA A 357 16.73 15.38 17.60
C ALA A 357 17.96 15.27 18.51
N LEU A 358 18.65 16.38 18.79
CA LEU A 358 19.83 16.42 19.67
C LEU A 358 19.44 16.23 21.15
N TYR A 359 18.29 16.79 21.54
CA TYR A 359 17.81 16.78 22.92
C TYR A 359 16.55 15.94 23.13
N ASP A 360 16.16 15.17 22.11
CA ASP A 360 14.95 14.32 22.11
C ASP A 360 13.65 15.08 22.43
N ILE A 361 13.55 16.33 21.96
CA ILE A 361 12.39 17.21 22.20
C ILE A 361 11.39 17.04 21.05
N GLY A 362 10.11 16.80 21.39
CA GLY A 362 8.99 16.76 20.43
C GLY A 362 8.98 15.53 19.52
N ILE A 363 9.91 14.58 19.70
CA ILE A 363 9.98 13.33 18.94
C ILE A 363 8.81 12.41 19.28
N GLU A 364 8.39 12.39 20.55
CA GLU A 364 7.26 11.58 21.03
C GLU A 364 5.94 11.91 20.30
N ASP A 365 5.70 13.20 20.04
CA ASP A 365 4.48 13.68 19.39
C ASP A 365 4.34 13.14 17.96
N LEU A 366 5.45 12.76 17.32
CA LEU A 366 5.42 12.18 15.99
C LEU A 366 5.00 10.71 15.96
N LYS A 367 4.96 10.00 17.11
CA LYS A 367 4.54 8.60 17.16
C LYS A 367 3.12 8.38 16.66
N GLU A 368 2.25 9.39 16.74
CA GLU A 368 0.88 9.31 16.23
C GLU A 368 0.79 9.00 14.72
N TYR A 369 1.85 9.30 13.96
CA TYR A 369 1.90 9.04 12.51
C TYR A 369 2.41 7.64 12.17
N PHE A 370 3.09 6.97 13.11
CA PHE A 370 3.71 5.66 12.91
C PHE A 370 2.74 4.52 13.22
N VAL A 371 1.56 4.60 12.61
CA VAL A 371 0.52 3.58 12.69
C VAL A 371 0.74 2.55 11.57
N PRO A 372 0.65 1.23 11.85
CA PRO A 372 0.76 0.19 10.83
C PRO A 372 -0.11 0.48 9.60
N GLY A 373 0.46 0.28 8.40
CA GLY A 373 -0.23 0.54 7.13
C GLY A 373 -0.18 1.98 6.64
N LYS A 374 0.32 2.92 7.44
CA LYS A 374 0.55 4.30 7.03
C LYS A 374 1.84 4.45 6.26
N THR A 375 1.79 5.30 5.23
CA THR A 375 2.94 5.65 4.41
C THR A 375 3.33 7.11 4.66
N ILE A 376 4.58 7.32 5.07
CA ILE A 376 5.16 8.64 5.36
C ILE A 376 6.18 8.97 4.27
N CYS A 377 6.00 10.09 3.57
CA CYS A 377 7.00 10.63 2.65
C CYS A 377 7.71 11.82 3.28
N LEU A 378 9.04 11.87 3.20
CA LEU A 378 9.82 13.01 3.71
C LEU A 378 10.26 13.91 2.55
N ILE A 379 9.99 15.22 2.66
CA ILE A 379 10.41 16.26 1.73
C ILE A 379 11.07 17.43 2.46
N GLY A 380 11.97 18.17 1.79
CA GLY A 380 12.66 19.33 2.37
C GLY A 380 14.11 19.48 1.90
N SER A 381 14.74 20.60 2.25
CA SER A 381 16.12 20.93 1.83
C SER A 381 17.15 19.89 2.30
N SER A 382 18.32 19.89 1.67
CA SER A 382 19.46 19.06 2.12
C SER A 382 20.02 19.62 3.43
N GLY A 383 20.34 18.76 4.41
CA GLY A 383 20.93 19.19 5.69
C GLY A 383 19.94 19.68 6.77
N VAL A 384 18.63 19.60 6.51
CA VAL A 384 17.57 19.96 7.48
C VAL A 384 17.30 18.90 8.55
N GLY A 385 17.91 17.71 8.43
CA GLY A 385 17.77 16.64 9.42
C GLY A 385 16.80 15.50 9.06
N LYS A 386 16.39 15.33 7.79
CA LYS A 386 15.53 14.20 7.36
C LYS A 386 16.10 12.82 7.72
N SER A 387 17.36 12.57 7.38
CA SER A 387 18.01 11.28 7.69
C SER A 387 18.18 11.08 9.20
N THR A 388 18.46 12.14 9.95
CA THR A 388 18.48 12.11 11.42
C THR A 388 17.11 11.76 11.99
N LEU A 389 16.03 12.31 11.42
CA LEU A 389 14.65 12.02 11.80
C LEU A 389 14.31 10.55 11.55
N ILE A 390 14.62 10.03 10.36
CA ILE A 390 14.42 8.62 10.02
C ILE A 390 15.20 7.74 11.01
N ASN A 391 16.47 8.05 11.28
CA ASN A 391 17.28 7.26 12.21
C ASN A 391 16.74 7.26 13.65
N ALA A 392 16.18 8.38 14.12
CA ALA A 392 15.56 8.48 15.43
C ALA A 392 14.36 7.54 15.59
N PHE A 393 13.56 7.36 14.52
CA PHE A 393 12.36 6.51 14.56
C PHE A 393 12.59 5.05 14.18
N VAL A 394 13.49 4.79 13.25
CA VAL A 394 13.79 3.44 12.75
C VAL A 394 14.72 2.68 13.71
N GLY A 395 15.38 3.39 14.64
CA GLY A 395 16.41 2.84 15.51
C GLY A 395 17.72 2.59 14.75
N GLU A 396 18.86 2.91 15.36
CA GLU A 396 20.18 2.84 14.69
C GLU A 396 20.53 1.48 14.06
N LYS A 397 19.95 0.37 14.55
CA LYS A 397 20.30 -0.99 14.11
C LYS A 397 19.77 -1.35 12.73
N LEU A 398 18.61 -0.84 12.30
CA LEU A 398 17.96 -1.22 11.02
C LEU A 398 18.61 -0.53 9.80
N MET A 399 19.20 0.65 9.99
CA MET A 399 19.92 1.39 8.92
C MET A 399 21.38 0.93 8.78
N LYS A 400 22.00 0.38 9.85
CA LYS A 400 23.36 -0.20 9.80
C LYS A 400 23.41 -1.58 9.11
N THR A 401 22.32 -2.34 9.11
CA THR A 401 22.25 -3.71 8.56
C THR A 401 21.82 -3.78 7.10
N LYS A 402 21.14 -2.76 6.57
CA LYS A 402 20.95 -2.57 5.12
C LYS A 402 22.05 -1.63 4.63
N GLU A 403 23.16 -2.17 4.14
CA GLU A 403 24.28 -1.40 3.58
C GLU A 403 23.82 -0.36 2.54
N ILE A 404 23.49 0.84 2.99
CA ILE A 404 23.55 2.05 2.18
C ILE A 404 25.04 2.35 2.07
N ARG A 405 25.62 1.89 0.96
CA ARG A 405 27.04 2.00 0.63
C ARG A 405 27.60 3.39 0.96
N ALA A 406 28.64 3.34 1.80
CA ALA A 406 29.78 4.25 1.93
C ALA A 406 29.52 5.74 2.22
N TYR A 407 29.90 6.06 3.45
CA TYR A 407 30.14 7.36 4.06
C TYR A 407 31.43 7.98 3.49
N ASP A 408 31.32 9.06 2.72
CA ASP A 408 32.49 9.90 2.44
C ASP A 408 32.67 10.93 3.56
N SER A 409 33.94 11.17 3.90
CA SER A 409 34.50 11.91 5.05
C SER A 409 34.11 13.40 5.18
N THR A 410 33.05 13.83 4.50
CA THR A 410 32.57 15.22 4.43
C THR A 410 31.11 15.38 4.90
N GLY A 411 30.46 14.32 5.41
CA GLY A 411 29.11 14.41 5.99
C GLY A 411 27.98 14.60 4.97
N ARG A 412 28.22 14.28 3.69
CA ARG A 412 27.17 14.28 2.65
C ARG A 412 26.57 12.89 2.50
N HIS A 413 25.35 12.71 2.97
CA HIS A 413 24.53 11.56 2.60
C HIS A 413 24.19 11.65 1.10
N THR A 414 24.57 10.63 0.33
CA THR A 414 24.36 10.55 -1.12
C THR A 414 23.52 9.32 -1.45
N THR A 415 22.29 9.25 -0.97
CA THR A 415 21.31 8.25 -1.45
C THR A 415 20.80 8.76 -2.81
N THR A 416 21.07 8.11 -3.94
CA THR A 416 20.74 8.65 -5.28
C THR A 416 19.39 8.20 -5.84
N HIS A 417 18.67 7.33 -5.12
CA HIS A 417 17.44 6.68 -5.60
C HIS A 417 16.32 6.77 -4.57
N ARG A 418 15.07 6.91 -5.04
CA ARG A 418 13.87 6.90 -4.21
C ARG A 418 13.60 5.47 -3.79
N GLN A 419 13.46 5.25 -2.50
CA GLN A 419 13.24 3.92 -1.94
C GLN A 419 12.10 3.96 -0.92
N LEU A 420 11.22 2.97 -1.02
CA LEU A 420 10.27 2.63 0.02
C LEU A 420 10.93 1.66 0.99
N ILE A 421 10.93 2.03 2.27
CA ILE A 421 11.41 1.22 3.38
C ILE A 421 10.21 0.90 4.26
N GLU A 422 9.90 -0.38 4.41
CA GLU A 422 8.91 -0.82 5.39
C GLU A 422 9.60 -1.13 6.71
N LEU A 423 9.03 -0.63 7.80
CA LEU A 423 9.48 -0.85 9.17
C LEU A 423 8.83 -2.12 9.74
N GLU A 424 9.41 -2.65 10.82
CA GLU A 424 8.90 -3.85 11.49
C GLU A 424 7.47 -3.66 12.03
N ASN A 425 7.09 -2.43 12.37
CA ASN A 425 5.73 -2.08 12.81
C ASN A 425 4.75 -1.85 11.64
N GLY A 426 5.11 -2.18 10.38
CA GLY A 426 4.23 -2.07 9.22
C GLY A 426 4.05 -0.64 8.68
N VAL A 427 4.81 0.34 9.18
CA VAL A 427 4.86 1.69 8.60
C VAL A 427 5.78 1.70 7.39
N SER A 428 5.37 2.36 6.31
CA SER A 428 6.22 2.57 5.14
C SER A 428 6.80 3.99 5.13
N ILE A 429 8.11 4.12 4.99
CA ILE A 429 8.81 5.39 4.79
C ILE A 429 9.29 5.47 3.35
N ILE A 430 8.99 6.57 2.68
CA ILE A 430 9.56 6.89 1.37
C ILE A 430 10.53 8.06 1.55
N ASP A 431 11.83 7.75 1.48
CA ASP A 431 12.85 8.79 1.37
C ASP A 431 12.98 9.21 -0.10
N THR A 432 12.89 10.51 -0.32
CA THR A 432 13.07 11.12 -1.63
C THR A 432 14.37 11.91 -1.61
N PRO A 433 15.53 11.22 -1.62
CA PRO A 433 16.77 11.95 -1.65
C PRO A 433 16.82 12.72 -2.98
N GLY A 434 17.17 14.01 -2.90
CA GLY A 434 17.18 14.86 -4.09
C GLY A 434 15.87 15.56 -4.42
N MET A 435 14.91 15.70 -3.50
CA MET A 435 13.90 16.78 -3.63
C MET A 435 14.47 18.21 -3.55
N ARG A 436 15.79 18.39 -3.77
CA ARG A 436 16.38 19.69 -4.12
C ARG A 436 15.63 20.39 -5.25
N GLU A 437 14.83 19.68 -6.05
CA GLU A 437 13.99 20.28 -7.08
C GLU A 437 12.64 19.55 -7.24
N ILE A 438 11.74 19.60 -6.24
CA ILE A 438 10.44 20.18 -6.65
C ILE A 438 10.87 21.57 -7.14
N GLY A 439 10.64 21.95 -8.40
CA GLY A 439 11.17 23.17 -9.07
C GLY A 439 10.75 24.51 -8.45
N MET A 440 10.71 24.55 -7.13
CA MET A 440 10.14 25.46 -6.16
C MET A 440 11.20 25.83 -5.12
N ALA A 441 12.34 25.13 -5.02
CA ALA A 441 13.39 25.41 -4.03
C ALA A 441 14.27 26.64 -4.38
N ASN A 442 14.47 26.96 -5.66
CA ASN A 442 15.42 27.99 -6.13
C ASN A 442 14.79 29.32 -6.56
N MET A 443 13.47 29.48 -6.48
CA MET A 443 12.81 30.77 -6.75
C MET A 443 12.53 31.47 -5.43
N GLU A 444 13.47 32.34 -5.05
CA GLU A 444 13.32 33.23 -3.88
C GLU A 444 12.37 34.42 -4.13
N ASP A 445 11.98 34.67 -5.38
CA ASP A 445 11.06 35.76 -5.72
C ASP A 445 10.08 35.32 -6.83
N GLY A 446 8.83 34.97 -6.45
CA GLY A 446 7.72 34.75 -7.40
C GLY A 446 6.72 33.65 -7.00
N ILE A 447 5.45 33.82 -7.41
CA ILE A 447 4.35 32.85 -7.23
C ILE A 447 4.34 31.77 -8.36
N ASP A 448 5.28 31.84 -9.30
CA ASP A 448 4.95 31.51 -10.69
C ASP A 448 5.33 30.10 -11.21
N THR A 449 5.56 29.09 -10.37
CA THR A 449 5.68 27.68 -10.86
C THR A 449 4.78 26.66 -10.16
N THR A 450 4.48 26.83 -8.88
CA THR A 450 3.56 25.94 -8.13
C THR A 450 2.10 26.15 -8.50
N PHE A 451 1.78 27.35 -8.94
CA PHE A 451 0.43 27.80 -9.26
C PHE A 451 0.30 28.19 -10.74
N SER A 452 1.23 27.76 -11.59
CA SER A 452 1.24 28.12 -13.01
C SER A 452 -0.03 27.64 -13.73
N ASP A 453 -0.56 26.49 -13.32
CA ASP A 453 -1.84 25.95 -13.76
C ASP A 453 -3.01 26.83 -13.30
N ILE A 454 -3.03 27.29 -12.05
CA ILE A 454 -4.04 28.25 -11.56
C ILE A 454 -3.96 29.56 -12.36
N ILE A 455 -2.76 30.08 -12.60
CA ILE A 455 -2.54 31.29 -13.41
C ILE A 455 -3.01 31.09 -14.86
N GLN A 456 -2.86 29.88 -15.42
CA GLN A 456 -3.39 29.54 -16.75
C GLN A 456 -4.92 29.47 -16.73
N LEU A 457 -5.53 28.85 -15.71
CA LEU A 457 -6.98 28.81 -15.53
C LEU A 457 -7.57 30.22 -15.36
N GLU A 458 -6.92 31.13 -14.63
CA GLU A 458 -7.35 32.53 -14.51
C GLU A 458 -7.46 33.21 -15.88
N LYS A 459 -6.51 32.95 -16.79
CA LYS A 459 -6.53 33.48 -18.18
C LYS A 459 -7.62 32.89 -19.06
N CYS A 460 -8.16 31.73 -18.69
CA CYS A 460 -9.25 31.07 -19.41
C CYS A 460 -10.63 31.55 -18.96
N CYS A 461 -10.72 32.45 -17.96
CA CYS A 461 -11.99 33.03 -17.54
C CYS A 461 -12.61 33.88 -18.64
N ARG A 462 -13.95 33.84 -18.73
CA ARG A 462 -14.70 34.66 -19.70
C ARG A 462 -14.46 36.17 -19.53
N PHE A 463 -14.21 36.62 -18.30
CA PHE A 463 -14.00 38.02 -17.94
C PHE A 463 -12.57 38.23 -17.43
N ASN A 464 -11.95 39.34 -17.84
CA ASN A 464 -10.57 39.68 -17.46
C ASN A 464 -10.42 40.15 -16.00
N ASP A 465 -11.52 40.58 -15.38
CA ASP A 465 -11.64 41.07 -14.00
C ASP A 465 -12.46 40.12 -13.11
N CYS A 466 -12.52 38.85 -13.47
CA CYS A 466 -13.21 37.81 -12.72
C CYS A 466 -12.69 37.74 -11.28
N MET A 467 -13.57 37.86 -10.28
CA MET A 467 -13.24 37.68 -8.87
C MET A 467 -13.30 36.21 -8.44
N HIS A 468 -13.80 35.34 -9.34
CA HIS A 468 -13.94 33.89 -9.18
C HIS A 468 -14.94 33.48 -8.09
N GLU A 469 -15.94 34.33 -7.81
CA GLU A 469 -16.89 34.15 -6.71
C GLU A 469 -18.32 33.83 -7.17
N THR A 470 -18.83 34.51 -8.20
CA THR A 470 -20.22 34.34 -8.67
C THR A 470 -20.35 34.39 -10.20
N GLU A 471 -19.25 34.67 -10.90
CA GLU A 471 -19.25 35.01 -12.32
C GLU A 471 -19.51 33.79 -13.22
N PRO A 472 -20.39 33.92 -14.24
CA PRO A 472 -20.66 32.86 -15.19
C PRO A 472 -19.51 32.68 -16.19
N GLY A 473 -19.07 31.43 -16.41
CA GLY A 473 -17.92 31.14 -17.28
C GLY A 473 -16.56 31.38 -16.60
N CYS A 474 -16.53 31.29 -15.27
CA CYS A 474 -15.28 31.27 -14.50
C CYS A 474 -14.61 29.89 -14.63
N ALA A 475 -13.43 29.85 -15.25
CA ALA A 475 -12.67 28.61 -15.43
C ALA A 475 -12.17 28.01 -14.10
N ILE A 476 -11.86 28.86 -13.10
CA ILE A 476 -11.47 28.41 -11.76
C ILE A 476 -12.60 27.64 -11.08
N LYS A 477 -13.84 28.16 -11.12
CA LYS A 477 -14.99 27.46 -10.56
C LYS A 477 -15.27 26.14 -11.26
N ALA A 478 -15.23 26.15 -12.60
CA ALA A 478 -15.43 24.93 -13.38
C ALA A 478 -14.40 23.85 -13.02
N ALA A 479 -13.12 24.24 -12.85
CA ALA A 479 -12.05 23.33 -12.41
C ALA A 479 -12.25 22.81 -10.97
N ILE A 480 -12.84 23.62 -10.08
CA ILE A 480 -13.18 23.18 -8.72
C ILE A 480 -14.38 22.22 -8.74
N GLU A 481 -15.42 22.52 -9.53
CA GLU A 481 -16.61 21.68 -9.68
C GLU A 481 -16.28 20.33 -10.35
N SER A 482 -15.32 20.30 -11.28
CA SER A 482 -14.85 19.06 -11.93
C SER A 482 -13.87 18.25 -11.08
N GLY A 483 -13.33 18.82 -9.99
CA GLY A 483 -12.30 18.20 -9.15
C GLY A 483 -10.86 18.34 -9.67
N GLU A 484 -10.65 19.04 -10.79
CA GLU A 484 -9.31 19.35 -11.33
C GLU A 484 -8.50 20.27 -10.39
N LEU A 485 -9.18 21.18 -9.69
CA LEU A 485 -8.58 22.10 -8.72
C LEU A 485 -9.24 21.96 -7.34
N VAL A 486 -8.44 21.60 -6.33
CA VAL A 486 -8.89 21.56 -4.94
C VAL A 486 -9.11 22.99 -4.40
N MET A 487 -10.27 23.26 -3.80
CA MET A 487 -10.64 24.60 -3.30
C MET A 487 -9.61 25.17 -2.31
N GLU A 488 -9.13 24.35 -1.38
CA GLU A 488 -8.15 24.75 -0.37
C GLU A 488 -6.83 25.20 -1.01
N ARG A 489 -6.45 24.60 -2.14
CA ARG A 489 -5.28 25.02 -2.91
C ARG A 489 -5.47 26.41 -3.50
N TYR A 490 -6.66 26.72 -4.01
CA TYR A 490 -6.98 28.05 -4.52
C TYR A 490 -6.96 29.11 -3.42
N ILE A 491 -7.48 28.80 -2.23
CA ILE A 491 -7.40 29.68 -1.05
C ILE A 491 -5.94 29.98 -0.70
N LEU A 492 -5.10 28.95 -0.69
CA LEU A 492 -3.68 29.08 -0.40
C LEU A 492 -2.95 29.96 -1.42
N TYR A 493 -3.27 29.81 -2.71
CA TYR A 493 -2.78 30.70 -3.77
C TYR A 493 -3.14 32.17 -3.50
N LYS A 494 -4.42 32.47 -3.19
CA LYS A 494 -4.85 33.85 -2.87
C LYS A 494 -4.13 34.42 -1.65
N ASN A 495 -3.98 33.61 -0.60
CA ASN A 495 -3.29 34.01 0.62
C ASN A 495 -1.81 34.35 0.37
N LEU A 496 -1.12 33.51 -0.42
CA LEU A 496 0.27 33.76 -0.82
C LEU A 496 0.42 35.00 -1.71
N GLY A 497 -0.55 35.27 -2.58
CA GLY A 497 -0.65 36.53 -3.36
C GLY A 497 -0.70 37.77 -2.48
N ALA A 498 -1.62 37.78 -1.53
CA ALA A 498 -1.79 38.87 -0.58
C ALA A 498 -0.55 39.05 0.32
N GLU A 499 0.05 37.95 0.77
CA GLU A 499 1.21 37.98 1.65
C GLU A 499 2.49 38.42 0.93
N ASN A 500 2.73 37.97 -0.30
CA ASN A 500 3.85 38.46 -1.12
C ASN A 500 3.75 39.96 -1.37
N THR A 501 2.54 40.49 -1.57
CA THR A 501 2.32 41.94 -1.72
C THR A 501 2.64 42.69 -0.41
N ARG A 502 2.22 42.15 0.74
CA ARG A 502 2.54 42.71 2.08
C ARG A 502 4.03 42.63 2.41
N ASN A 503 4.69 41.50 2.11
CA ASN A 503 6.11 41.27 2.37
C ASN A 503 7.00 42.11 1.45
N TYR A 504 6.61 42.29 0.19
CA TYR A 504 7.27 43.22 -0.74
C TYR A 504 7.15 44.68 -0.25
N ALA A 505 5.97 45.10 0.21
CA ALA A 505 5.77 46.42 0.79
C ALA A 505 6.64 46.65 2.06
N LYS A 506 6.73 45.66 2.96
CA LYS A 506 7.62 45.69 4.13
C LYS A 506 9.10 45.74 3.74
N LYS A 507 9.57 44.89 2.82
CA LYS A 507 10.97 44.91 2.31
C LYS A 507 11.31 46.28 1.70
N LYS A 508 10.39 46.88 0.95
CA LYS A 508 10.53 48.23 0.37
C LYS A 508 10.64 49.31 1.46
N MET A 509 9.84 49.22 2.53
CA MET A 509 9.95 50.12 3.68
C MET A 509 11.26 49.95 4.45
N ILE A 510 11.71 48.72 4.70
CA ILE A 510 12.98 48.43 5.39
C ILE A 510 14.18 48.92 4.57
N SER A 511 14.15 48.73 3.25
CA SER A 511 15.16 49.26 2.31
C SER A 511 15.21 50.79 2.33
N LYS A 512 14.03 51.43 2.31
CA LYS A 512 13.90 52.89 2.41
C LYS A 512 14.48 53.42 3.72
N TRP A 513 14.21 52.74 4.84
CA TRP A 513 14.72 53.09 6.16
C TRP A 513 16.23 52.86 6.31
N LYS A 514 16.78 51.77 5.73
CA LYS A 514 18.23 51.53 5.65
C LYS A 514 18.94 52.61 4.83
N ASN A 515 18.34 53.04 3.72
CA ASN A 515 18.88 54.09 2.87
C ASN A 515 18.80 55.47 3.53
N GLU A 516 17.74 55.75 4.30
CA GLU A 516 17.63 56.97 5.11
C GLU A 516 18.65 57.01 6.27
N LYS A 517 18.90 55.86 6.93
CA LYS A 517 19.98 55.74 7.93
C LYS A 517 21.38 55.90 7.33
N ARG A 518 21.61 55.41 6.10
CA ARG A 518 22.86 55.60 5.36
C ARG A 518 23.08 57.03 4.88
N ARG A 519 22.01 57.81 4.67
CA ARG A 519 22.07 59.24 4.31
C ARG A 519 22.23 60.17 5.52
N LYS A 520 22.03 59.66 6.74
CA LYS A 520 22.17 60.40 8.02
C LYS A 520 23.47 60.07 8.77
N LYS A 521 24.31 59.19 8.23
CA LYS A 521 25.73 59.03 8.56
C LYS A 521 26.53 59.68 7.46
#